data_AF-A0A2D5S2E8-F1
#
_entry.id   AF-A0A2D5S2E8-F1
#
_cell.length_a   1.000
_cell.length_b   1.000
_cell.length_c   1.000
_cell.angle_alpha   90.00
_cell.angle_beta   90.00
_cell.angle_gamma   90.00
#
_symmetry.space_group_name_H-M   'P 1'
#
loop_
_entity.id
_entity.type
_entity.pdbx_description
1 polymer ?
#
loop_
_entity_poly.entity_id
_entity_poly.type
_entity_poly.pdbx_seq_one_letter_code
_entity_poly.pdbx_strand_id
1 'polypeptide(L)'
;MALIGECESEADSFHFAMTHELGPSKVRRVYVGFVSDMTERLRRLRLEATARLSDEFVTLVVGVNTPQEVAELRSMGAFICHQHGAMGGIYDDIAIQSHDLVISSKADRPSHALDALEAYSECYVRRREMRKTQGAA
;
A
#
# COMPACT_ATOMS: atom_id res chain seq x y z
N MET A 1 3.44 2.04 1.30
CA MET A 1 2.62 0.94 0.77
C MET A 1 1.24 1.48 0.43
N ALA A 2 0.58 0.92 -0.57
CA ALA A 2 -0.74 1.33 -0.99
C ALA A 2 -1.68 0.12 -0.99
N LEU A 3 -2.79 0.23 -0.26
CA LEU A 3 -3.81 -0.80 -0.19
C LEU A 3 -4.83 -0.60 -1.29
N ILE A 4 -5.02 -1.63 -2.09
CA ILE A 4 -6.07 -1.72 -3.11
C ILE A 4 -7.13 -2.68 -2.60
N GLY A 5 -8.37 -2.20 -2.55
CA GLY A 5 -9.51 -2.98 -2.11
C GLY A 5 -10.79 -2.17 -2.26
N GLU A 6 -11.89 -2.88 -2.53
CA GLU A 6 -13.24 -2.29 -2.55
C GLU A 6 -13.73 -1.94 -1.14
N CYS A 7 -13.15 -2.58 -0.11
CA CYS A 7 -13.68 -2.51 1.25
C CYS A 7 -12.79 -1.68 2.18
N GLU A 8 -13.31 -0.54 2.65
CA GLU A 8 -12.62 0.31 3.62
C GLU A 8 -12.34 -0.40 4.95
N SER A 9 -13.18 -1.37 5.34
CA SER A 9 -13.06 -2.09 6.62
C SER A 9 -11.78 -2.94 6.73
N GLU A 10 -11.29 -3.47 5.62
CA GLU A 10 -10.02 -4.22 5.62
C GLU A 10 -8.83 -3.26 5.70
N ALA A 11 -8.90 -2.12 5.03
CA ALA A 11 -7.88 -1.09 5.16
C ALA A 11 -7.81 -0.52 6.60
N ASP A 12 -8.95 -0.39 7.28
CA ASP A 12 -9.02 -0.04 8.70
C ASP A 12 -8.35 -1.10 9.58
N SER A 13 -8.65 -2.37 9.33
CA SER A 13 -8.05 -3.51 10.06
C SER A 13 -6.53 -3.53 9.89
N PHE A 14 -6.05 -3.32 8.67
CA PHE A 14 -4.62 -3.25 8.36
C PHE A 14 -3.93 -2.06 9.03
N HIS A 15 -4.58 -0.89 8.98
CA HIS A 15 -4.10 0.32 9.65
C HIS A 15 -4.03 0.12 11.17
N PHE A 16 -5.05 -0.48 11.77
CA PHE A 16 -5.09 -0.75 13.21
C PHE A 16 -3.98 -1.71 13.62
N ALA A 17 -3.80 -2.82 12.89
CA ALA A 17 -2.74 -3.79 13.16
C ALA A 17 -1.34 -3.15 13.12
N MET A 18 -1.03 -2.38 12.07
CA MET A 18 0.27 -1.69 12.01
C MET A 18 0.43 -0.62 13.09
N THR A 19 -0.63 0.12 13.40
CA THR A 19 -0.60 1.16 14.45
C THR A 19 -0.36 0.56 15.82
N HIS A 20 -0.96 -0.60 16.09
CA HIS A 20 -0.78 -1.35 17.33
C HIS A 20 0.66 -1.79 17.51
N GLU A 21 1.28 -2.34 16.46
CA GLU A 21 2.65 -2.88 16.54
C GLU A 21 3.74 -1.81 16.46
N LEU A 22 3.64 -0.88 15.50
CA LEU A 22 4.70 0.11 15.23
C LEU A 22 4.53 1.39 16.06
N GLY A 23 3.32 1.62 16.58
CA GLY A 23 2.92 2.84 17.25
C GLY A 23 2.35 3.90 16.28
N PRO A 24 1.39 4.73 16.75
CA PRO A 24 0.69 5.72 15.93
C PRO A 24 1.59 6.84 15.41
N SER A 25 2.73 7.09 16.05
CA SER A 25 3.71 8.07 15.57
C SER A 25 4.44 7.61 14.31
N LYS A 26 4.51 6.29 14.06
CA LYS A 26 5.23 5.71 12.92
C LYS A 26 4.33 5.36 11.74
N VAL A 27 3.02 5.27 11.94
CA VAL A 27 2.06 4.92 10.89
C VAL A 27 1.32 6.17 10.45
N ARG A 28 1.36 6.46 9.16
CA ARG A 28 0.58 7.54 8.55
C ARG A 28 -0.39 6.96 7.56
N ARG A 29 -1.67 7.28 7.71
CA ARG A 29 -2.71 6.98 6.73
C ARG A 29 -2.93 8.17 5.79
N VAL A 30 -2.99 7.88 4.50
CA VAL A 30 -3.36 8.83 3.44
C VAL A 30 -4.56 8.23 2.72
N TYR A 31 -5.72 8.86 2.86
CA TYR A 31 -6.94 8.42 2.17
C TYR A 31 -7.14 9.30 0.94
N VAL A 32 -7.37 8.71 -0.23
CA VAL A 32 -7.56 9.46 -1.50
C VAL A 32 -8.91 9.25 -2.15
N GLY A 33 -9.74 8.36 -1.61
CA GLY A 33 -11.06 8.04 -2.17
C GLY A 33 -12.03 9.22 -2.22
N PHE A 34 -11.89 10.21 -1.33
CA PHE A 34 -12.81 11.34 -1.21
C PHE A 34 -12.66 12.45 -2.25
N VAL A 35 -11.56 12.47 -3.01
CA VAL A 35 -11.32 13.50 -4.02
C VAL A 35 -11.86 12.99 -5.36
N SER A 36 -12.79 13.72 -5.97
CA SER A 36 -13.45 13.33 -7.21
C SER A 36 -12.63 13.67 -8.47
N ASP A 37 -11.86 14.76 -8.43
CA ASP A 37 -10.99 15.15 -9.54
C ASP A 37 -9.69 14.35 -9.56
N MET A 38 -9.42 13.65 -10.66
CA MET A 38 -8.23 12.79 -10.80
C MET A 38 -6.92 13.57 -10.73
N THR A 39 -6.88 14.79 -11.27
CA THR A 39 -5.66 15.60 -11.24
C THR A 39 -5.30 15.99 -9.81
N GLU A 40 -6.29 16.41 -9.03
CA GLU A 40 -6.15 16.74 -7.62
C GLU A 40 -5.82 15.50 -6.77
N ARG A 41 -6.41 14.32 -7.08
CA ARG A 41 -6.04 13.05 -6.45
C ARG A 41 -4.56 12.74 -6.63
N LEU A 42 -4.07 12.75 -7.87
CA LEU A 42 -2.66 12.49 -8.19
C LEU A 42 -1.73 13.53 -7.56
N ARG A 43 -2.13 14.82 -7.57
CA ARG A 43 -1.36 15.90 -6.92
C ARG A 43 -1.23 15.66 -5.42
N ARG A 44 -2.31 15.27 -4.74
CA ARG A 44 -2.28 14.94 -3.30
C ARG A 44 -1.47 13.69 -3.04
N LEU A 45 -1.61 12.63 -3.85
CA LEU A 45 -0.78 11.44 -3.74
C LEU A 45 0.70 11.79 -3.78
N ARG A 46 1.13 12.60 -4.74
CA ARG A 46 2.51 13.06 -4.83
C ARG A 46 2.94 13.80 -3.57
N LEU A 47 2.18 14.80 -3.13
CA LEU A 47 2.54 15.58 -1.94
C LEU A 47 2.57 14.72 -0.67
N GLU A 48 1.60 13.84 -0.51
CA GLU A 48 1.41 13.10 0.71
C GLU A 48 2.29 11.86 0.80
N ALA A 49 2.44 11.09 -0.28
CA ALA A 49 3.25 9.89 -0.28
C ALA A 49 4.76 10.19 -0.23
N THR A 50 5.20 11.35 -0.74
CA THR A 50 6.63 11.72 -0.77
C THR A 50 7.10 12.55 0.42
N ALA A 51 6.19 13.16 1.19
CA ALA A 51 6.55 14.18 2.20
C ALA A 51 7.50 13.72 3.32
N ARG A 52 7.67 12.42 3.58
CA ARG A 52 8.60 11.90 4.61
C ARG A 52 9.18 10.55 4.20
N LEU A 53 10.40 10.59 3.65
CA LEU A 53 11.13 9.42 3.15
C LEU A 53 11.97 8.69 4.23
N SER A 54 11.85 9.06 5.51
CA SER A 54 12.54 8.32 6.57
C SER A 54 11.93 6.92 6.71
N ASP A 55 12.78 5.90 6.78
CA ASP A 55 12.40 4.50 6.99
C ASP A 55 11.66 4.24 8.30
N GLU A 56 11.75 5.19 9.22
CA GLU A 56 11.08 5.11 10.51
C GLU A 56 9.56 5.23 10.40
N PHE A 57 9.05 5.69 9.25
CA PHE A 57 7.63 5.91 9.01
C PHE A 57 7.08 5.03 7.89
N VAL A 58 5.87 4.53 8.11
CA VAL A 58 5.09 3.78 7.14
C VAL A 58 3.95 4.67 6.65
N THR A 59 3.99 5.02 5.37
CA THR A 59 2.84 5.64 4.70
C THR A 59 1.95 4.53 4.13
N LEU A 60 0.71 4.48 4.62
CA LEU A 60 -0.37 3.63 4.14
C LEU A 60 -1.34 4.47 3.30
N VAL A 61 -1.32 4.25 1.99
CA VAL A 61 -2.29 4.89 1.07
C VAL A 61 -3.52 3.99 0.96
N VAL A 62 -4.71 4.56 1.12
CA VAL A 62 -6.00 3.85 1.14
C VAL A 62 -6.99 4.52 0.19
N GLY A 63 -7.91 3.73 -0.38
CA GLY A 63 -8.93 4.23 -1.31
C GLY A 63 -8.40 4.43 -2.73
N VAL A 64 -7.35 3.70 -3.09
CA VAL A 64 -6.78 3.65 -4.45
C VAL A 64 -7.65 2.72 -5.29
N ASN A 65 -8.28 3.25 -6.32
CA ASN A 65 -9.28 2.50 -7.10
C ASN A 65 -9.18 2.71 -8.61
N THR A 66 -8.14 3.39 -9.09
CA THR A 66 -7.94 3.61 -10.53
C THR A 66 -6.55 3.18 -10.99
N PRO A 67 -6.40 2.69 -12.24
CA PRO A 67 -5.09 2.33 -12.80
C PRO A 67 -4.09 3.49 -12.78
N GLN A 68 -4.54 4.73 -12.96
CA GLN A 68 -3.70 5.92 -12.96
C GLN A 68 -3.05 6.16 -11.60
N GLU A 69 -3.81 6.02 -10.51
CA GLU A 69 -3.26 6.15 -9.15
C GLU A 69 -2.27 5.04 -8.83
N VAL A 70 -2.58 3.79 -9.23
CA VAL A 70 -1.67 2.66 -9.04
C VAL A 70 -0.37 2.86 -9.80
N ALA A 71 -0.44 3.31 -11.05
CA ALA A 71 0.74 3.61 -11.86
C ALA A 71 1.60 4.71 -11.23
N GLU A 72 0.97 5.77 -10.72
CA GLU A 72 1.66 6.85 -10.00
C GLU A 72 2.30 6.35 -8.71
N LEU A 73 1.61 5.51 -7.94
CA LEU A 73 2.16 4.94 -6.71
C LEU A 73 3.36 4.02 -6.98
N ARG A 74 3.28 3.20 -8.02
CA ARG A 74 4.41 2.36 -8.47
C ARG A 74 5.59 3.20 -8.93
N SER A 75 5.37 4.29 -9.67
CA SER A 75 6.44 5.17 -10.12
C SER A 75 7.17 5.86 -8.95
N MET A 76 6.46 6.11 -7.85
CA MET A 76 7.03 6.60 -6.59
C MET A 76 7.70 5.50 -5.74
N GLY A 77 7.72 4.25 -6.21
CA GLY A 77 8.31 3.11 -5.50
C GLY A 77 7.45 2.60 -4.34
N ALA A 78 6.14 2.87 -4.34
CA ALA A 78 5.24 2.27 -3.36
C ALA A 78 4.98 0.80 -3.70
N PHE A 79 5.03 -0.06 -2.68
CA PHE A 79 4.52 -1.42 -2.79
C PHE A 79 2.99 -1.40 -2.83
N ILE A 80 2.42 -2.01 -3.86
CA ILE A 80 0.98 -2.18 -4.03
C ILE A 80 0.57 -3.47 -3.31
N CYS A 81 -0.45 -3.37 -2.47
CA CYS A 81 -0.99 -4.46 -1.67
C CYS A 81 -2.44 -4.70 -2.09
N HIS A 82 -2.70 -5.82 -2.75
CA HIS A 82 -4.00 -6.25 -3.23
C HIS A 82 -4.74 -7.05 -2.16
N GLN A 83 -5.94 -6.63 -1.84
CA GLN A 83 -6.81 -7.38 -0.95
C GLN A 83 -7.15 -8.77 -1.53
N HIS A 84 -6.90 -9.82 -0.75
CA HIS A 84 -7.31 -11.18 -1.06
C HIS A 84 -8.81 -11.37 -0.86
N GLY A 85 -9.50 -11.86 -1.86
CA GLY A 85 -10.93 -12.12 -1.80
C GLY A 85 -11.56 -12.24 -3.18
N ALA A 86 -12.87 -12.05 -3.26
CA ALA A 86 -13.53 -11.88 -4.54
C ALA A 86 -12.89 -10.67 -5.23
N MET A 87 -12.16 -10.93 -6.33
CA MET A 87 -11.64 -9.88 -7.19
C MET A 87 -12.85 -9.15 -7.76
N GLY A 88 -13.25 -8.08 -7.10
CA GLY A 88 -14.32 -7.22 -7.59
C GLY A 88 -13.87 -6.49 -8.86
N GLY A 89 -14.77 -5.71 -9.46
CA GLY A 89 -14.59 -5.13 -10.79
C GLY A 89 -13.36 -4.23 -10.92
N ILE A 90 -12.78 -3.76 -9.81
CA ILE A 90 -11.54 -2.97 -9.84
C ILE A 90 -10.36 -3.75 -10.47
N TYR A 91 -10.34 -5.08 -10.34
CA TYR A 91 -9.27 -5.92 -10.87
C TYR A 91 -9.39 -6.21 -12.38
N ASP A 92 -10.53 -5.86 -13.00
CA ASP A 92 -10.66 -5.92 -14.47
C ASP A 92 -9.72 -4.90 -15.14
N ASP A 93 -9.49 -3.77 -14.49
CA ASP A 93 -8.67 -2.67 -14.99
C ASP A 93 -7.27 -2.59 -14.34
N ILE A 94 -7.12 -3.10 -13.11
CA ILE A 94 -5.86 -3.03 -12.36
C ILE A 94 -5.16 -4.38 -12.38
N ALA A 95 -4.18 -4.51 -13.28
CA ALA A 95 -3.32 -5.69 -13.34
C ALA A 95 -2.41 -5.81 -12.10
N ILE A 96 -2.41 -7.01 -11.51
CA ILE A 96 -1.46 -7.42 -10.47
C ILE A 96 -0.09 -7.65 -11.11
N GLN A 97 0.93 -6.97 -10.61
CA GLN A 97 2.31 -7.09 -11.07
C GLN A 97 3.13 -7.98 -10.13
N SER A 98 4.25 -8.52 -10.61
CA SER A 98 5.08 -9.48 -9.87
C SER A 98 5.65 -8.96 -8.55
N HIS A 99 5.82 -7.64 -8.43
CA HIS A 99 6.32 -6.99 -7.22
C HIS A 99 5.22 -6.54 -6.26
N ASP A 100 3.96 -6.72 -6.64
CA ASP A 100 2.84 -6.44 -5.77
C ASP A 100 2.70 -7.54 -4.70
N LEU A 101 2.04 -7.20 -3.61
CA LEU A 101 1.74 -8.10 -2.51
C LEU A 101 0.26 -8.43 -2.50
N VAL A 102 -0.08 -9.64 -2.07
CA VAL A 102 -1.46 -10.01 -1.75
C VAL A 102 -1.60 -9.99 -0.24
N ILE A 103 -2.65 -9.36 0.26
CA ILE A 103 -2.85 -9.17 1.71
C ILE A 103 -4.23 -9.64 2.16
N SER A 104 -4.34 -10.05 3.42
CA SER A 104 -5.63 -10.35 4.03
C SER A 104 -5.58 -10.15 5.54
N SER A 105 -6.65 -9.60 6.11
CA SER A 105 -6.85 -9.55 7.56
C SER A 105 -7.49 -10.81 8.15
N LYS A 106 -7.91 -11.75 7.29
CA LYS A 106 -8.62 -12.97 7.74
C LYS A 106 -7.67 -13.97 8.39
N ALA A 107 -8.17 -14.67 9.40
CA ALA A 107 -7.42 -15.73 10.10
C ALA A 107 -7.23 -16.98 9.23
N ASP A 108 -8.18 -17.26 8.34
CA ASP A 108 -8.19 -18.38 7.39
C ASP A 108 -7.61 -18.02 6.02
N ARG A 109 -6.75 -16.99 5.95
CA ARG A 109 -6.12 -16.54 4.70
C ARG A 109 -5.23 -17.64 4.09
N PRO A 110 -5.13 -17.72 2.75
CA PRO A 110 -4.21 -18.66 2.11
C PRO A 110 -2.76 -18.26 2.34
N SER A 111 -1.84 -19.21 2.19
CA SER A 111 -0.41 -19.04 2.51
C SER A 111 0.33 -17.97 1.69
N HIS A 112 -0.22 -17.54 0.55
CA HIS A 112 0.36 -16.49 -0.28
C HIS A 112 -0.14 -15.09 0.08
N ALA A 113 -1.18 -14.98 0.91
CA ALA A 113 -1.71 -13.71 1.39
C ALA A 113 -1.07 -13.34 2.72
N LEU A 114 -0.53 -12.13 2.80
CA LEU A 114 0.19 -11.61 3.96
C LEU A 114 -0.76 -10.85 4.90
N ASP A 115 -0.55 -10.94 6.20
CA ASP A 115 -1.14 -9.96 7.11
C ASP A 115 -0.40 -8.62 7.09
N ALA A 116 -0.84 -7.70 7.96
CA ALA A 116 -0.26 -6.37 8.10
C ALA A 116 1.23 -6.37 8.43
N LEU A 117 1.68 -7.26 9.32
CA LEU A 117 3.05 -7.29 9.79
C LEU A 117 3.96 -8.02 8.80
N GLU A 118 3.46 -9.10 8.20
CA GLU A 118 4.13 -9.81 7.12
C GLU A 118 4.33 -8.90 5.90
N ALA A 119 3.29 -8.18 5.47
CA ALA A 119 3.39 -7.24 4.36
C ALA A 119 4.35 -6.08 4.66
N TYR A 120 4.32 -5.56 5.89
CA TYR A 120 5.27 -4.54 6.32
C TYR A 120 6.72 -5.06 6.31
N SER A 121 6.96 -6.24 6.86
CA SER A 121 8.28 -6.86 6.91
C SER A 121 8.83 -7.11 5.52
N GLU A 122 8.00 -7.63 4.61
CA GLU A 122 8.36 -7.85 3.22
C GLU A 122 8.72 -6.53 2.50
N CYS A 123 7.88 -5.49 2.68
CA CYS A 123 8.18 -4.15 2.14
C CYS A 123 9.50 -3.59 2.69
N TYR A 124 9.77 -3.78 3.99
CA TYR A 124 10.98 -3.31 4.64
C TYR A 124 12.23 -4.03 4.10
N VAL A 125 12.18 -5.36 3.98
CA VAL A 125 13.27 -6.17 3.44
C VAL A 125 13.56 -5.79 1.98
N ARG A 126 12.53 -5.77 1.12
CA ARG A 126 12.68 -5.39 -0.29
C ARG A 126 13.27 -3.99 -0.44
N ARG A 127 12.79 -3.02 0.35
CA ARG A 127 13.31 -1.65 0.30
C ARG A 127 14.77 -1.57 0.74
N ARG A 128 15.15 -2.34 1.77
CA ARG A 128 16.54 -2.45 2.21
C ARG A 128 17.44 -3.05 1.12
N GLU A 129 16.96 -4.06 0.40
CA GLU A 129 17.70 -4.69 -0.70
C GLU A 129 17.86 -3.77 -1.91
N MET A 130 16.79 -3.09 -2.33
CA MET A 130 16.83 -2.10 -3.41
C MET A 130 17.87 -1.00 -3.16
N ARG A 131 18.06 -0.59 -1.89
CA ARG A 131 19.11 0.37 -1.54
C ARG A 131 20.51 -0.21 -1.62
N LYS A 132 20.71 -1.47 -1.23
CA LYS A 132 22.02 -2.12 -1.33
C LYS A 132 22.47 -2.20 -2.79
N THR A 133 21.55 -2.50 -3.69
CA THR A 133 21.85 -2.57 -5.13
C THR A 133 22.05 -1.20 -5.76
N GLN A 134 21.30 -0.17 -5.32
CA GLN A 134 21.47 1.21 -5.82
C GLN A 134 22.69 1.94 -5.25
N GLY A 135 23.11 1.64 -4.01
CA GLY A 135 24.30 2.23 -3.39
C GLY A 135 25.61 1.51 -3.70
N ALA A 136 25.57 0.42 -4.46
CA ALA A 136 26.74 -0.31 -4.95
C ALA A 136 27.10 0.04 -6.40
N ALA A 137 26.47 1.07 -6.97
CA ALA A 137 26.69 1.59 -8.31
C ALA A 137 27.43 2.93 -8.29
#